data_AF-A0A353NP72-F1
#
_entry.id   AF-A0A353NP72-F1
#
_cell.length_a   1.000
_cell.length_b   1.000
_cell.length_c   1.000
_cell.angle_alpha   90.00
_cell.angle_beta   90.00
_cell.angle_gamma   90.00
#
_symmetry.space_group_name_H-M   'P 1'
#
loop_
_entity.id
_entity.type
_entity.pdbx_description
1 polymer ?
#
loop_
_entity_poly.entity_id
_entity_poly.type
_entity_poly.pdbx_seq_one_letter_code
_entity_poly.pdbx_strand_id
1 'polypeptide(L)' 'FAWEREDLSFSASLLDRQIEAVNPESGQVIKGTVFGFYQESGGIWLQLEEKAVPLHWVNKVLAAAEDGEA' A
#
# COMPACT_ATOMS: atom_id res chain seq x y z
N PHE A 1 -0.54 21.37 2.32
CA PHE A 1 -1.99 21.17 2.20
C PHE A 1 -2.43 20.49 0.91
N ALA A 2 -1.92 20.84 -0.30
CA ALA A 2 -2.31 20.11 -1.52
C ALA A 2 -1.72 18.68 -1.56
N TRP A 3 -0.45 18.53 -1.19
CA TRP A 3 0.27 17.25 -1.19
C TRP A 3 -0.38 16.18 -0.28
N GLU A 4 -0.78 16.56 0.95
CA GLU A 4 -1.40 15.64 1.93
C GLU A 4 -2.73 15.02 1.43
N ARG A 5 -3.48 15.72 0.58
CA ARG A 5 -4.73 15.20 0.00
C ARG A 5 -4.49 14.18 -1.10
N GLU A 6 -3.42 14.36 -1.87
CA GLU A 6 -3.07 13.45 -2.96
C GLU A 6 -2.60 12.10 -2.39
N ASP A 7 -1.79 12.11 -1.34
CA ASP A 7 -1.34 10.91 -0.63
C ASP A 7 -2.49 10.11 -0.01
N LEU A 8 -3.47 10.78 0.61
CA LEU A 8 -4.65 10.12 1.17
C LEU A 8 -5.55 9.51 0.09
N SER A 9 -5.78 10.23 -1.01
CA SER A 9 -6.60 9.75 -2.13
C SER A 9 -5.96 8.55 -2.81
N PHE A 10 -4.64 8.60 -3.01
CA PHE A 10 -3.87 7.48 -3.54
C PHE A 10 -3.94 6.28 -2.60
N SER A 11 -3.73 6.47 -1.29
CA SER A 11 -3.82 5.39 -0.29
C SER A 11 -5.20 4.73 -0.26
N ALA A 12 -6.27 5.52 -0.38
CA ALA A 12 -7.63 5.00 -0.47
C ALA A 12 -7.86 4.17 -1.74
N SER A 13 -7.22 4.52 -2.86
CA SER A 13 -7.30 3.75 -4.11
C SER A 13 -6.58 2.39 -4.05
N LEU A 14 -5.72 2.21 -3.04
CA LEU A 14 -4.99 0.95 -2.81
C LEU A 14 -5.80 -0.07 -2.01
N LEU A 15 -6.92 0.31 -1.40
CA LEU A 15 -7.76 -0.64 -0.67
C LEU A 15 -8.19 -1.81 -1.57
N ASP A 16 -8.12 -3.03 -1.03
CA ASP A 16 -8.36 -4.30 -1.75
C ASP A 16 -7.43 -4.54 -2.95
N ARG A 17 -6.40 -3.71 -3.15
CA ARG A 17 -5.36 -3.93 -4.16
C ARG A 17 -4.22 -4.72 -3.56
N GLN A 18 -3.65 -5.58 -4.39
CA GLN A 18 -2.38 -6.21 -4.08
C GLN A 18 -1.25 -5.23 -4.41
N ILE A 19 -0.28 -5.07 -3.51
CA ILE A 19 0.88 -4.20 -3.72
C ILE A 19 2.18 -4.97 -3.61
N GLU A 20 3.22 -4.44 -4.22
CA GLU A 20 4.61 -4.83 -4.05
C GLU A 20 5.37 -3.64 -3.45
N ALA A 21 5.76 -3.78 -2.19
CA ALA A 21 6.60 -2.84 -1.47
C ALA A 21 8.03 -3.34 -1.40
N VAL A 22 9.02 -2.46 -1.47
CA VAL A 22 10.44 -2.78 -1.36
C VAL A 22 11.03 -2.02 -0.19
N ASN A 23 11.60 -2.74 0.77
CA ASN A 23 12.36 -2.14 1.84
C ASN A 23 13.66 -1.54 1.24
N PRO A 24 13.88 -0.21 1.32
CA PRO A 24 15.02 0.43 0.67
C PRO A 24 16.36 0.14 1.34
N GLU A 25 16.37 -0.26 2.61
CA GLU A 25 17.59 -0.55 3.38
C GLU A 25 18.12 -1.96 3.09
N SER A 26 17.20 -2.93 2.97
CA SER A 26 17.55 -4.36 2.78
C SER A 26 17.31 -4.88 1.37
N GLY A 27 16.55 -4.16 0.54
CA GLY A 27 16.08 -4.64 -0.76
C GLY A 27 15.00 -5.72 -0.67
N GLN A 28 14.47 -6.00 0.52
CA GLN A 28 13.46 -7.03 0.71
C GLN A 28 12.15 -6.65 0.02
N VAL A 29 11.62 -7.57 -0.78
CA VAL A 29 10.32 -7.41 -1.45
C VAL A 29 9.20 -7.97 -0.58
N ILE A 30 8.19 -7.14 -0.32
CA ILE A 30 7.02 -7.45 0.48
C ILE A 30 5.79 -7.36 -0.43
N LYS A 31 4.99 -8.42 -0.49
CA LYS A 31 3.74 -8.44 -1.27
C LYS A 31 2.58 -8.70 -0.35
N GLY A 32 1.44 -8.07 -0.61
CA GLY A 32 0.23 -8.30 0.15
C GLY A 32 -0.94 -7.45 -0.34
N THR A 33 -2.15 -7.86 0.05
CA THR A 33 -3.37 -7.09 -0.17
C THR A 33 -3.49 -6.02 0.90
N VAL A 34 -3.84 -4.80 0.51
CA VAL A 34 -4.05 -3.69 1.43
C VAL A 34 -5.47 -3.76 1.97
N PHE A 35 -5.60 -3.95 3.28
CA PHE A 35 -6.89 -4.00 3.99
C PHE A 35 -7.27 -2.65 4.60
N GLY A 36 -6.30 -1.75 4.75
CA GLY A 36 -6.50 -0.44 5.35
C GLY A 36 -5.26 0.42 5.25
N PHE A 37 -5.36 1.66 5.67
CA PHE A 37 -4.22 2.54 5.84
C PHE A 37 -4.45 3.47 7.03
N TYR A 38 -3.36 3.90 7.66
CA TYR A 38 -3.39 4.83 8.77
C TYR A 38 -2.18 5.75 8.70
N GLN A 39 -2.27 6.90 9.37
CA GLN A 39 -1.16 7.83 9.47
C GLN A 39 -0.46 7.64 10.80
N GLU A 40 0.85 7.41 10.77
CA GLU A 40 1.68 7.27 11.96
C GLU A 40 3.01 7.97 11.75
N SER A 41 3.47 8.71 12.77
CA SER A 41 4.74 9.46 12.74
C SER A 41 4.93 10.39 11.53
N GLY A 42 3.82 10.94 11.01
CA GLY A 42 3.85 11.86 9.85
C GLY A 42 3.92 11.19 8.48
N GLY A 43 3.91 9.85 8.42
CA GLY A 43 3.83 9.08 7.17
C GLY A 43 2.55 8.24 7.09
N ILE A 44 2.17 7.86 5.87
CA ILE A 44 1.06 6.92 5.65
C ILE A 44 1.61 5.49 5.66
N TRP A 45 0.93 4.62 6.40
CA TRP A 45 1.19 3.20 6.51
C TRP A 45 0.02 2.42 5.91
N LEU A 46 0.34 1.43 5.08
CA LEU A 46 -0.60 0.50 4.49
C LEU A 46 -0.64 -0.77 5.35
N GLN A 47 -1.83 -1.09 5.85
CA GLN A 47 -2.10 -2.33 6.58
C GLN A 47 -2.30 -3.46 5.57
N LEU A 48 -1.43 -4.47 5.65
CA LEU A 48 -1.56 -5.76 4.99
C LEU A 48 -2.07 -6.80 6.01
N GLU A 49 -2.29 -8.05 5.60
CA GLU A 49 -2.88 -9.11 6.44
C GLU A 49 -2.16 -9.29 7.79
N GLU A 50 -0.83 -9.46 7.75
CA GLU A 50 -0.02 -9.76 8.95
C GLU A 50 1.02 -8.67 9.29
N LYS A 51 1.04 -7.56 8.55
CA LYS A 51 2.05 -6.50 8.70
C LYS A 51 1.59 -5.17 8.13
N ALA A 52 2.28 -4.10 8.47
CA ALA A 52 2.11 -2.81 7.84
C ALA A 52 3.39 -2.40 7.09
N VAL A 53 3.23 -1.69 5.98
CA VAL A 53 4.36 -1.13 5.21
C VAL A 53 4.13 0.36 4.95
N PRO A 54 5.17 1.20 4.97
CA PRO A 54 5.04 2.60 4.58
C PRO A 54 4.60 2.75 3.13
N LEU A 55 3.73 3.72 2.84
CA LEU A 55 3.28 4.02 1.48
C LEU A 55 4.45 4.26 0.52
N HIS A 56 5.49 4.95 0.98
CA HIS A 56 6.68 5.27 0.18
C HIS A 56 7.54 4.03 -0.16
N TRP A 57 7.26 2.86 0.41
CA TRP A 57 7.90 1.59 0.00
C TRP A 57 7.18 0.96 -1.20
N VAL A 58 5.94 1.36 -1.50
CA VAL A 58 5.17 0.79 -2.62
C VAL A 58 5.89 1.12 -3.92
N ASN A 59 6.38 0.07 -4.58
CA ASN A 59 7.04 0.16 -5.87
C ASN A 59 6.06 -0.13 -7.01
N LYS A 60 5.11 -1.04 -6.79
CA LYS A 60 4.07 -1.40 -7.77
C LYS A 60 2.75 -1.73 -7.12
N VAL A 61 1.67 -1.35 -7.80
CA VAL A 61 0.32 -1.85 -7.53
C VAL A 61 0.08 -2.99 -8.50
N LEU A 62 -0.18 -4.17 -7.96
CA LEU A 62 -0.59 -5.34 -8.71
C LEU A 62 -2.11 -5.28 -8.85
N ALA A 63 -2.63 -5.71 -10.00
CA ALA A 63 -4.06 -5.90 -10.13
C ALA A 63 -4.51 -6.82 -8.98
N ALA A 64 -5.62 -6.47 -8.32
CA ALA A 64 -6.31 -7.45 -7.49
C ALA A 64 -6.50 -8.69 -8.36
N ALA A 65 -6.27 -9.89 -7.80
CA ALA A 65 -6.69 -11.09 -8.48
C ALA A 65 -8.18 -10.90 -8.77
N GLU A 66 -8.50 -10.60 -10.03
CA GLU A 66 -9.85 -10.63 -10.51
C GLU A 66 -10.26 -12.09 -10.32
N ASP A 67 -10.96 -12.36 -9.23
CA ASP A 67 -11.76 -13.57 -9.11
C ASP A 67 -12.65 -13.51 -10.35
N GLY A 68 -12.31 -14.34 -11.33
CA GLY A 68 -12.89 -14.30 -12.65
C GLY A 68 -14.39 -14.44 -12.53
N GLU A 69 -15.12 -13.39 -12.89
CA GLU A 69 -16.54 -13.51 -13.20
C GLU A 69 -16.66 -14.51 -14.36
N ALA A 70 -17.17 -15.69 -14.00
CA ALA A 70 -17.49 -16.81 -14.89
C ALA A 70 -18.68 -16.52 -15.80
#